data_AF-A0A8J4AW92-F1
#
_entry.id   AF-A0A8J4AW92-F1
#
_cell.length_a   1.000
_cell.length_b   1.000
_cell.length_c   1.000
_cell.angle_alpha   90.00
_cell.angle_beta   90.00
_cell.angle_gamma   90.00
#
_symmetry.space_group_name_H-M   'P 1'
#
loop_
_entity.id
_entity.type
_entity.pdbx_description
1 polymer ?
#
loop_
_entity_poly.entity_id
_entity_poly.type
_entity_poly.pdbx_seq_one_letter_code
_entity_poly.pdbx_strand_id
1 'polypeptide(L)'
;MTSLSIWKCLKSVRADSARLHRKPASTGRYNRWIKCSVYNEEMASRQSLPQPFDLLLAKTSSGGTEPLQVLDGGDGATFTALWKGHVLSITATHAQAIEESWTTERIGKYPSAGSDLFRTFPGLQSMLLEDLHSHSGAPEPAFTSFSNVYSLTQLQTEVAENASLWCDGTRPGAPEKTAVQSLTLTAGELVSLIQGKRGVVIVQLWNGFDRSRGQPVYDPWVIDLLEAALRTPGVRAMPSVAPGGVGLTAVLFADKEPWNAWGPHLASFGCQANAVAGSAYYKVLIGKILGYNDENIYGYVRSVGGGLTPAVISQVDADLKKLSKTKPKLPWNREGSRGKKAMGNSAAAAAGSSAVVKSPGGQRRGGGGGGNGPR
;
A
#
# COMPACT_ATOMS: atom_id res chain seq x y z
N MET A 1 -25.25 -26.39 -23.33
CA MET A 1 -26.29 -25.54 -23.95
C MET A 1 -25.87 -24.08 -23.85
N THR A 2 -26.20 -23.28 -24.87
CA THR A 2 -26.04 -21.80 -24.97
C THR A 2 -24.69 -21.20 -24.52
N SER A 3 -23.82 -21.03 -25.52
CA SER A 3 -22.64 -20.16 -25.52
C SER A 3 -22.99 -18.77 -26.05
N LEU A 4 -22.04 -17.82 -25.96
CA LEU A 4 -21.94 -16.55 -26.69
C LEU A 4 -23.05 -15.51 -26.47
N SER A 5 -22.70 -14.42 -25.78
CA SER A 5 -22.50 -13.08 -26.41
C SER A 5 -22.42 -11.96 -25.37
N ILE A 6 -21.64 -10.92 -25.66
CA ILE A 6 -21.89 -9.47 -25.44
C ILE A 6 -20.53 -8.74 -25.38
N TRP A 7 -20.20 -8.03 -26.46
CA TRP A 7 -19.17 -6.99 -26.47
C TRP A 7 -19.51 -5.97 -27.55
N LYS A 8 -20.17 -4.86 -27.17
CA LYS A 8 -20.33 -3.62 -27.96
C LYS A 8 -21.09 -2.55 -27.17
N CYS A 9 -20.87 -1.29 -27.56
CA CYS A 9 -21.45 -0.04 -27.02
C CYS A 9 -20.98 0.38 -25.61
N LEU A 10 -20.87 1.69 -25.28
CA LEU A 10 -21.20 2.90 -26.05
C LEU A 10 -20.25 4.08 -25.70
N LYS A 11 -20.21 5.09 -26.57
CA LYS A 11 -19.48 6.35 -26.38
C LYS A 11 -20.24 7.34 -25.49
N SER A 12 -19.50 8.18 -24.77
CA SER A 12 -19.73 9.62 -24.53
C SER A 12 -21.06 10.10 -23.91
N VAL A 13 -20.97 10.88 -22.82
CA VAL A 13 -21.28 12.33 -22.81
C VAL A 13 -20.81 12.98 -21.49
N ARG A 14 -20.49 14.29 -21.55
CA ARG A 14 -20.09 15.17 -20.45
C ARG A 14 -21.27 15.42 -19.48
N ALA A 15 -21.06 15.30 -18.17
CA ALA A 15 -20.73 16.38 -17.23
C ALA A 15 -21.85 17.41 -16.98
N ASP A 16 -22.24 17.54 -15.71
CA ASP A 16 -22.42 18.85 -15.07
C ASP A 16 -22.26 18.72 -13.55
N SER A 17 -21.77 19.77 -12.89
CA SER A 17 -21.57 19.81 -11.43
C SER A 17 -22.21 21.06 -10.84
N ALA A 18 -23.28 20.88 -10.07
CA ALA A 18 -23.90 21.95 -9.28
C ALA A 18 -23.24 22.06 -7.90
N ARG A 19 -22.86 23.29 -7.50
CA ARG A 19 -22.14 23.58 -6.26
C ARG A 19 -23.01 24.42 -5.31
N LEU A 20 -23.37 23.85 -4.16
CA LEU A 20 -24.08 24.47 -3.03
C LEU A 20 -23.58 23.80 -1.72
N HIS A 21 -23.51 24.41 -0.54
CA HIS A 21 -23.43 25.82 -0.13
C HIS A 21 -23.00 25.88 1.36
N ARG A 22 -22.40 27.00 1.81
CA ARG A 22 -22.40 27.54 3.20
C ARG A 22 -21.70 26.81 4.40
N LYS A 23 -20.81 27.60 5.02
CA LYS A 23 -20.33 27.66 6.44
C LYS A 23 -21.49 27.98 7.45
N PRO A 24 -21.26 28.34 8.75
CA PRO A 24 -20.26 27.97 9.80
C PRO A 24 -20.86 27.68 11.23
N ALA A 25 -20.03 27.31 12.23
CA ALA A 25 -20.12 27.67 13.68
C ALA A 25 -18.92 27.01 14.44
N SER A 26 -18.03 27.68 15.21
CA SER A 26 -18.13 28.11 16.65
C SER A 26 -18.75 27.05 17.57
N THR A 27 -18.14 26.58 18.67
CA THR A 27 -17.48 27.23 19.84
C THR A 27 -16.34 26.32 20.38
N GLY A 28 -15.41 26.65 21.29
CA GLY A 28 -15.42 27.43 22.53
C GLY A 28 -15.11 26.50 23.72
N ARG A 29 -13.83 26.21 24.00
CA ARG A 29 -13.39 25.30 25.08
C ARG A 29 -13.21 26.04 26.41
N TYR A 30 -13.66 25.43 27.51
CA TYR A 30 -13.26 25.78 28.87
C TYR A 30 -12.52 24.60 29.52
N ASN A 31 -11.44 24.91 30.25
CA ASN A 31 -10.64 23.93 30.98
C ASN A 31 -11.29 23.57 32.32
N ARG A 32 -11.14 22.31 32.77
CA ARG A 32 -10.78 22.05 34.17
C ARG A 32 -10.06 20.72 34.38
N TRP A 33 -9.07 20.77 35.25
CA TRP A 33 -8.30 19.62 35.73
C TRP A 33 -9.02 18.92 36.86
N ILE A 34 -8.94 17.59 36.92
CA ILE A 34 -9.02 16.81 38.16
C ILE A 34 -7.87 15.82 38.15
N LYS A 35 -7.04 15.85 39.21
CA LYS A 35 -6.09 14.77 39.52
C LYS A 35 -6.87 13.63 40.19
N CYS A 36 -6.54 12.39 39.85
CA CYS A 36 -6.77 11.27 40.77
C CYS A 36 -5.55 10.33 40.72
N SER A 37 -5.11 9.86 41.88
CA SER A 37 -3.87 9.11 42.06
C SER A 37 -4.12 7.89 42.94
N VAL A 38 -4.37 6.73 42.33
CA VAL A 38 -4.44 5.39 42.94
C VAL A 38 -3.95 4.37 41.89
N TYR A 39 -3.56 3.17 42.34
CA TYR A 39 -3.13 1.98 41.60
C TYR A 39 -1.68 1.94 41.12
N ASN A 40 -0.89 1.06 41.78
CA ASN A 40 0.45 0.68 41.34
C ASN A 40 0.80 -0.80 41.59
N GLU A 41 -0.18 -1.67 41.86
CA GLU A 41 0.03 -3.13 42.05
C GLU A 41 -0.80 -4.01 41.08
N GLU A 42 -1.59 -3.40 40.19
CA GLU A 42 -2.48 -4.09 39.24
C GLU A 42 -1.96 -4.03 37.80
N MET A 43 -0.63 -4.13 37.64
CA MET A 43 0.07 -4.02 36.34
C MET A 43 0.58 -5.36 35.80
N ALA A 44 0.60 -6.42 36.60
CA ALA A 44 1.22 -7.72 36.22
C ALA A 44 0.30 -8.68 35.44
N SER A 45 -1.02 -8.43 35.41
CA SER A 45 -2.02 -9.26 34.69
C SER A 45 -2.66 -8.55 33.50
N ARG A 46 -2.26 -7.31 33.20
CA ARG A 46 -2.77 -6.57 32.04
C ARG A 46 -2.29 -7.26 30.77
N GLN A 47 -3.21 -7.98 30.12
CA GLN A 47 -3.02 -8.44 28.74
C GLN A 47 -2.49 -7.25 27.93
N SER A 48 -1.41 -7.46 27.17
CA SER A 48 -0.79 -6.40 26.40
C SER A 48 -1.84 -5.79 25.47
N LEU A 49 -2.20 -4.52 25.72
CA LEU A 49 -3.24 -3.84 24.95
C LEU A 49 -2.89 -3.95 23.46
N PRO A 50 -3.86 -4.36 22.61
CA PRO A 50 -3.63 -4.42 21.17
C PRO A 50 -3.11 -3.08 20.67
N GLN A 51 -2.04 -3.12 19.87
CA GLN A 51 -1.57 -1.91 19.21
C GLN A 51 -2.62 -1.43 18.20
N PRO A 52 -2.65 -0.12 17.87
CA PRO A 52 -3.66 0.48 16.97
C PRO A 52 -3.65 -0.03 15.52
N PHE A 53 -2.88 -1.09 15.21
CA PHE A 53 -2.83 -1.78 13.93
C PHE A 53 -2.66 -3.30 14.11
N ASP A 54 -3.25 -3.86 15.15
CA ASP A 54 -3.27 -5.31 15.36
C ASP A 54 -4.45 -5.99 14.67
N LEU A 55 -4.24 -7.25 14.28
CA LEU A 55 -5.26 -8.14 13.76
C LEU A 55 -5.70 -9.10 14.87
N LEU A 56 -6.99 -9.04 15.18
CA LEU A 56 -7.65 -9.97 16.09
C LEU A 56 -8.44 -11.01 15.29
N LEU A 57 -8.56 -12.22 15.84
CA LEU A 57 -9.67 -13.12 15.52
C LEU A 57 -10.75 -12.96 16.60
N ALA A 58 -11.92 -12.54 16.17
CA ALA A 58 -13.11 -12.34 16.97
C ALA A 58 -14.01 -13.58 16.90
N LYS A 59 -14.48 -14.10 18.03
CA LYS A 59 -15.44 -15.22 18.07
C LYS A 59 -16.85 -14.68 18.29
N THR A 60 -17.77 -14.89 17.35
CA THR A 60 -19.14 -14.39 17.43
C THR A 60 -20.00 -15.24 18.38
N SER A 61 -21.11 -14.69 18.87
CA SER A 61 -22.10 -15.45 19.67
C SER A 61 -22.79 -16.56 18.87
N SER A 62 -22.79 -16.44 17.54
CA SER A 62 -23.20 -17.48 16.59
C SER A 62 -22.16 -18.60 16.40
N GLY A 63 -20.99 -18.52 17.07
CA GLY A 63 -19.93 -19.53 17.03
C GLY A 63 -18.93 -19.38 15.86
N GLY A 64 -19.13 -18.39 14.99
CA GLY A 64 -18.20 -18.04 13.92
C GLY A 64 -16.90 -17.44 14.45
N THR A 65 -15.86 -17.42 13.62
CA THR A 65 -14.59 -16.73 13.91
C THR A 65 -14.25 -15.84 12.73
N GLU A 66 -14.01 -14.55 12.98
CA GLU A 66 -13.81 -13.54 11.94
C GLU A 66 -12.63 -12.61 12.22
N PRO A 67 -11.92 -12.13 11.17
CA PRO A 67 -10.81 -11.19 11.31
C PRO A 67 -11.31 -9.76 11.55
N LEU A 68 -10.63 -9.05 12.44
CA LEU A 68 -11.01 -7.72 12.89
C LEU A 68 -9.74 -6.89 13.18
N GLN A 69 -9.60 -5.74 12.52
CA GLN A 69 -8.42 -4.87 12.65
C GLN A 69 -8.67 -3.83 13.76
N VAL A 70 -7.79 -3.74 14.75
CA VAL A 70 -7.77 -2.65 15.72
C VAL A 70 -7.35 -1.36 15.02
N LEU A 71 -8.02 -0.24 15.35
CA LEU A 71 -7.72 1.12 14.86
C LEU A 71 -7.20 2.03 15.97
N ASP A 72 -7.70 1.84 17.20
CA ASP A 72 -7.10 2.37 18.42
C ASP A 72 -7.18 1.29 19.51
N GLY A 73 -6.20 1.26 20.42
CA GLY A 73 -6.19 0.31 21.54
C GLY A 73 -7.09 0.74 22.72
N GLY A 74 -7.80 1.87 22.57
CA GLY A 74 -8.61 2.54 23.59
C GLY A 74 -8.01 2.55 25.01
N ASP A 75 -8.83 2.20 26.00
CA ASP A 75 -8.47 2.17 27.43
C ASP A 75 -8.36 0.75 28.01
N GLY A 76 -8.54 -0.28 27.17
CA GLY A 76 -8.54 -1.69 27.54
C GLY A 76 -9.90 -2.26 27.95
N ALA A 77 -10.88 -1.41 28.30
CA ALA A 77 -12.28 -1.81 28.44
C ALA A 77 -13.07 -1.51 27.16
N THR A 78 -12.69 -0.45 26.44
CA THR A 78 -13.18 -0.11 25.11
C THR A 78 -12.00 0.04 24.14
N PHE A 79 -12.19 -0.35 22.88
CA PHE A 79 -11.26 -0.09 21.77
C PHE A 79 -12.02 0.06 20.44
N THR A 80 -11.47 0.82 19.48
CA THR A 80 -12.06 0.97 18.14
C THR A 80 -11.47 -0.03 17.16
N ALA A 81 -12.31 -0.63 16.31
CA ALA A 81 -11.88 -1.57 15.28
C ALA A 81 -12.60 -1.40 13.93
N LEU A 82 -11.94 -1.85 12.87
CA LEU A 82 -12.47 -2.04 11.52
C LEU A 82 -12.83 -3.51 11.31
N TRP A 83 -14.09 -3.77 10.95
CA TRP A 83 -14.56 -5.10 10.58
C TRP A 83 -15.54 -5.01 9.42
N LYS A 84 -15.28 -5.73 8.31
CA LYS A 84 -16.12 -5.69 7.10
C LYS A 84 -16.41 -4.26 6.63
N GLY A 85 -15.48 -3.31 6.82
CA GLY A 85 -15.68 -1.90 6.49
C GLY A 85 -16.54 -1.08 7.47
N HIS A 86 -16.89 -1.64 8.62
CA HIS A 86 -17.59 -0.91 9.67
C HIS A 86 -16.58 -0.52 10.74
N VAL A 87 -16.60 0.75 11.15
CA VAL A 87 -15.85 1.22 12.33
C VAL A 87 -16.74 1.01 13.54
N LEU A 88 -16.24 0.23 14.50
CA LEU A 88 -16.97 -0.25 15.66
C LEU A 88 -16.24 0.15 16.94
N SER A 89 -16.99 0.67 17.92
CA SER A 89 -16.61 0.61 19.33
C SER A 89 -16.82 -0.81 19.78
N ILE A 90 -15.83 -1.39 20.46
CA ILE A 90 -15.94 -2.70 21.09
C ILE A 90 -15.69 -2.49 22.57
N THR A 91 -16.69 -2.80 23.39
CA THR A 91 -16.69 -2.50 24.83
C THR A 91 -17.02 -3.77 25.62
N ALA A 92 -16.19 -4.09 26.60
CA ALA A 92 -16.48 -5.12 27.59
C ALA A 92 -17.65 -4.65 28.46
N THR A 93 -18.71 -5.44 28.59
CA THR A 93 -19.88 -4.94 29.35
C THR A 93 -19.58 -4.96 30.84
N HIS A 94 -20.14 -3.98 31.56
CA HIS A 94 -19.83 -3.76 32.98
C HIS A 94 -20.28 -4.90 33.92
N ALA A 95 -21.09 -5.84 33.43
CA ALA A 95 -21.50 -7.05 34.13
C ALA A 95 -20.59 -8.27 33.83
N GLN A 96 -19.68 -8.17 32.85
CA GLN A 96 -19.03 -9.33 32.19
C GLN A 96 -17.50 -9.35 32.32
N ALA A 97 -16.94 -8.66 33.31
CA ALA A 97 -15.54 -8.89 33.75
C ALA A 97 -15.27 -10.33 34.24
N ILE A 98 -16.29 -11.21 34.23
CA ILE A 98 -16.26 -12.62 34.61
C ILE A 98 -16.59 -13.56 33.42
N GLU A 99 -17.18 -13.06 32.32
CA GLU A 99 -17.73 -13.89 31.22
C GLU A 99 -17.15 -13.59 29.81
N GLU A 100 -16.06 -12.82 29.73
CA GLU A 100 -15.29 -12.51 28.50
C GLU A 100 -16.04 -11.88 27.31
N SER A 101 -17.33 -11.58 27.41
CA SER A 101 -18.16 -11.12 26.30
C SER A 101 -18.16 -9.59 26.11
N TRP A 102 -18.25 -9.18 24.84
CA TRP A 102 -18.07 -7.81 24.39
C TRP A 102 -19.25 -7.38 23.52
N THR A 103 -19.71 -6.14 23.68
CA THR A 103 -20.73 -5.54 22.80
C THR A 103 -20.09 -4.64 21.75
N THR A 104 -20.77 -4.49 20.61
CA THR A 104 -20.34 -3.58 19.55
C THR A 104 -21.30 -2.39 19.39
N GLU A 105 -20.75 -1.21 19.15
CA GLU A 105 -21.50 -0.04 18.71
C GLU A 105 -20.89 0.49 17.40
N ARG A 106 -21.71 0.82 16.40
CA ARG A 106 -21.21 1.36 15.13
C ARG A 106 -20.91 2.86 15.25
N ILE A 107 -19.63 3.23 15.35
CA ILE A 107 -19.19 4.63 15.43
C ILE A 107 -19.30 5.34 14.06
N GLY A 108 -19.07 4.65 12.93
CA GLY A 108 -19.02 5.35 11.64
C GLY A 108 -19.05 4.52 10.36
N LYS A 109 -18.75 5.21 9.24
CA LYS A 109 -18.54 4.65 7.89
C LYS A 109 -17.36 5.36 7.20
N TYR A 110 -16.36 4.56 6.81
CA TYR A 110 -15.27 4.84 5.85
C TYR A 110 -14.29 5.99 6.13
N PRO A 111 -13.06 5.94 5.54
CA PRO A 111 -12.14 7.06 5.50
C PRO A 111 -12.79 8.29 4.89
N SER A 112 -12.31 9.46 5.27
CA SER A 112 -12.92 10.72 4.84
C SER A 112 -13.02 10.83 3.31
N ALA A 113 -14.14 11.35 2.81
CA ALA A 113 -14.34 11.58 1.36
C ALA A 113 -13.29 12.52 0.72
N GLY A 114 -12.45 13.16 1.53
CA GLY A 114 -11.32 13.98 1.10
C GLY A 114 -9.98 13.24 1.04
N SER A 115 -9.90 11.93 1.29
CA SER A 115 -8.64 11.18 1.35
C SER A 115 -8.01 10.95 -0.04
N ASP A 116 -6.71 10.64 -0.07
CA ASP A 116 -5.97 10.46 -1.31
C ASP A 116 -6.45 9.24 -2.12
N LEU A 117 -7.06 8.25 -1.46
CA LEU A 117 -7.73 7.12 -2.11
C LEU A 117 -8.86 7.60 -3.04
N PHE A 118 -9.80 8.40 -2.53
CA PHE A 118 -10.93 8.90 -3.31
C PHE A 118 -10.54 9.94 -4.36
N ARG A 119 -9.42 10.66 -4.16
CA ARG A 119 -8.85 11.57 -5.17
C ARG A 119 -8.22 10.80 -6.33
N THR A 120 -7.50 9.72 -6.03
CA THR A 120 -6.81 8.89 -7.03
C THR A 120 -7.78 7.99 -7.79
N PHE A 121 -8.81 7.48 -7.11
CA PHE A 121 -9.82 6.61 -7.69
C PHE A 121 -11.24 7.20 -7.52
N PRO A 122 -11.62 8.25 -8.28
CA PRO A 122 -12.96 8.85 -8.19
C PRO A 122 -14.10 7.85 -8.45
N GLY A 123 -13.83 6.75 -9.16
CA GLY A 123 -14.78 5.65 -9.36
C GLY A 123 -15.24 4.99 -8.06
N LEU A 124 -14.48 5.05 -6.96
CA LEU A 124 -14.93 4.56 -5.65
C LEU A 124 -15.99 5.45 -5.00
N GLN A 125 -16.27 6.64 -5.53
CA GLN A 125 -17.27 7.54 -4.94
C GLN A 125 -18.70 7.13 -5.34
N SER A 126 -19.71 7.61 -4.61
CA SER A 126 -21.15 7.40 -4.89
C SER A 126 -21.61 5.93 -4.88
N MET A 127 -22.35 5.47 -5.89
CA MET A 127 -23.03 4.16 -5.92
C MET A 127 -22.08 2.99 -5.63
N LEU A 128 -20.84 3.02 -6.12
CA LEU A 128 -19.89 1.94 -5.84
C LEU A 128 -19.53 1.85 -4.36
N LEU A 129 -19.52 2.95 -3.61
CA LEU A 129 -19.35 2.91 -2.16
C LEU A 129 -20.59 2.31 -1.45
N GLU A 130 -21.79 2.63 -1.91
CA GLU A 130 -23.04 2.10 -1.34
C GLU A 130 -23.19 0.60 -1.59
N ASP A 131 -22.95 0.15 -2.83
CA ASP A 131 -22.92 -1.26 -3.21
C ASP A 131 -21.90 -2.02 -2.35
N LEU A 132 -20.66 -1.53 -2.27
CA LEU A 132 -19.55 -2.19 -1.58
C LEU A 132 -19.83 -2.39 -0.08
N HIS A 133 -20.53 -1.44 0.57
CA HIS A 133 -21.09 -1.64 1.92
C HIS A 133 -22.23 -2.66 1.98
N SER A 134 -23.12 -2.69 0.99
CA SER A 134 -24.22 -3.67 0.97
C SER A 134 -23.69 -5.11 0.88
N HIS A 135 -22.54 -5.31 0.23
CA HIS A 135 -21.88 -6.61 0.09
C HIS A 135 -20.97 -7.00 1.26
N SER A 136 -20.68 -6.09 2.19
CA SER A 136 -19.85 -6.41 3.36
C SER A 136 -20.65 -6.97 4.53
N GLY A 137 -21.98 -6.80 4.54
CA GLY A 137 -22.87 -7.31 5.58
C GLY A 137 -22.97 -6.40 6.81
N ALA A 138 -23.88 -6.75 7.72
CA ALA A 138 -24.01 -6.06 9.00
C ALA A 138 -23.01 -6.64 10.03
N PRO A 139 -22.49 -5.82 10.96
CA PRO A 139 -21.73 -6.32 12.10
C PRO A 139 -22.67 -7.03 13.08
N GLU A 140 -22.19 -8.13 13.65
CA GLU A 140 -22.79 -8.78 14.83
C GLU A 140 -22.84 -7.78 16.01
N PRO A 141 -23.93 -7.77 16.80
CA PRO A 141 -24.09 -6.84 17.91
C PRO A 141 -23.23 -7.20 19.14
N ALA A 142 -22.67 -8.42 19.18
CA ALA A 142 -21.83 -8.88 20.27
C ALA A 142 -20.82 -9.96 19.82
N PHE A 143 -19.71 -10.03 20.54
CA PHE A 143 -18.68 -11.05 20.43
C PHE A 143 -18.49 -11.76 21.79
N THR A 144 -18.02 -13.01 21.73
CA THR A 144 -17.78 -13.85 22.91
C THR A 144 -16.35 -13.81 23.42
N SER A 145 -15.37 -13.52 22.56
CA SER A 145 -13.96 -13.37 22.90
C SER A 145 -13.16 -12.86 21.69
N PHE A 146 -11.93 -12.42 21.93
CA PHE A 146 -10.95 -12.08 20.90
C PHE A 146 -9.60 -12.73 21.21
N SER A 147 -8.81 -12.93 20.16
CA SER A 147 -7.39 -13.30 20.28
C SER A 147 -6.55 -12.43 19.35
N ASN A 148 -5.45 -11.86 19.86
CA ASN A 148 -4.44 -11.21 19.03
C ASN A 148 -3.69 -12.29 18.26
N VAL A 149 -3.64 -12.18 16.93
CA VAL A 149 -2.99 -13.19 16.07
C VAL A 149 -1.85 -12.64 15.24
N TYR A 150 -1.83 -11.33 14.97
CA TYR A 150 -0.83 -10.71 14.12
C TYR A 150 -0.85 -9.18 14.26
N SER A 151 0.24 -8.50 13.89
CA SER A 151 0.35 -7.04 13.93
C SER A 151 0.93 -6.48 12.64
N LEU A 152 0.57 -5.23 12.30
CA LEU A 152 1.15 -4.55 11.15
C LEU A 152 2.68 -4.41 11.28
N THR A 153 3.19 -4.24 12.50
CA THR A 153 4.63 -4.18 12.77
C THR A 153 5.33 -5.53 12.48
N GLN A 154 4.71 -6.66 12.83
CA GLN A 154 5.21 -7.99 12.45
C GLN A 154 5.23 -8.16 10.94
N LEU A 155 4.12 -7.86 10.25
CA LEU A 155 4.05 -7.90 8.78
C LEU A 155 5.14 -7.03 8.13
N GLN A 156 5.33 -5.80 8.61
CA GLN A 156 6.36 -4.89 8.08
C GLN A 156 7.77 -5.41 8.31
N THR A 157 8.02 -6.07 9.45
CA THR A 157 9.31 -6.68 9.80
C THR A 157 9.58 -7.90 8.93
N GLU A 158 8.63 -8.83 8.81
CA GLU A 158 8.75 -10.01 7.95
C GLU A 158 8.96 -9.63 6.48
N VAL A 159 8.21 -8.65 5.96
CA VAL A 159 8.45 -8.12 4.60
C VAL A 159 9.84 -7.49 4.51
N ALA A 160 10.32 -6.78 5.54
CA ALA A 160 11.65 -6.16 5.57
C ALA A 160 12.80 -7.17 5.64
N GLU A 161 12.57 -8.34 6.24
CA GLU A 161 13.51 -9.47 6.26
C GLU A 161 13.42 -10.26 4.94
N ASN A 162 12.26 -10.87 4.65
CA ASN A 162 12.03 -11.75 3.51
C ASN A 162 10.66 -11.53 2.86
N ALA A 163 10.63 -10.79 1.75
CA ALA A 163 9.38 -10.48 1.06
C ALA A 163 8.87 -11.59 0.12
N SER A 164 9.52 -12.76 0.02
CA SER A 164 9.20 -13.77 -0.99
C SER A 164 7.76 -14.28 -0.95
N LEU A 165 7.11 -14.35 0.22
CA LEU A 165 5.71 -14.77 0.33
C LEU A 165 4.76 -13.87 -0.50
N TRP A 166 5.07 -12.58 -0.59
CA TRP A 166 4.28 -11.56 -1.28
C TRP A 166 4.87 -11.16 -2.65
N CYS A 167 6.16 -11.44 -2.89
CA CYS A 167 6.86 -11.03 -4.11
C CYS A 167 6.99 -12.15 -5.15
N ASP A 168 7.21 -13.40 -4.74
CA ASP A 168 7.64 -14.48 -5.66
C ASP A 168 6.46 -15.16 -6.38
N GLY A 169 5.25 -15.06 -5.83
CA GLY A 169 4.13 -15.91 -6.19
C GLY A 169 4.23 -17.30 -5.55
N THR A 170 3.25 -18.17 -5.79
CA THR A 170 3.18 -19.48 -5.10
C THR A 170 3.96 -20.54 -5.89
N ARG A 171 4.95 -21.19 -5.25
CA ARG A 171 5.70 -22.31 -5.83
C ARG A 171 4.80 -23.52 -6.06
N PRO A 172 5.00 -24.33 -7.12
CA PRO A 172 4.32 -25.61 -7.28
C PRO A 172 4.63 -26.53 -6.10
N GLY A 173 3.59 -27.14 -5.51
CA GLY A 173 3.75 -27.97 -4.31
C GLY A 173 4.15 -27.21 -3.04
N ALA A 174 4.07 -25.87 -3.02
CA ALA A 174 4.15 -25.11 -1.79
C ALA A 174 3.03 -25.55 -0.82
N PRO A 175 3.26 -25.51 0.50
CA PRO A 175 2.19 -25.71 1.47
C PRO A 175 1.10 -24.63 1.28
N GLU A 176 -0.12 -24.98 1.66
CA GLU A 176 -1.22 -24.01 1.72
C GLU A 176 -0.87 -22.86 2.68
N LYS A 177 -1.32 -21.65 2.34
CA LYS A 177 -1.11 -20.48 3.20
C LYS A 177 -1.94 -20.63 4.47
N THR A 178 -1.40 -20.18 5.59
CA THR A 178 -2.21 -20.06 6.81
C THR A 178 -3.34 -19.04 6.60
N ALA A 179 -4.36 -19.06 7.46
CA ALA A 179 -5.44 -18.07 7.41
C ALA A 179 -4.90 -16.63 7.50
N VAL A 180 -3.95 -16.38 8.41
CA VAL A 180 -3.30 -15.06 8.56
C VAL A 180 -2.51 -14.67 7.31
N GLN A 181 -1.74 -15.59 6.71
CA GLN A 181 -1.00 -15.32 5.46
C GLN A 181 -1.93 -15.04 4.27
N SER A 182 -3.11 -15.66 4.24
CA SER A 182 -4.11 -15.45 3.19
C SER A 182 -4.79 -14.10 3.33
N LEU A 183 -5.17 -13.73 4.56
CA LEU A 183 -5.80 -12.44 4.89
C LEU A 183 -4.85 -11.25 4.70
N THR A 184 -3.56 -11.42 4.95
CA THR A 184 -2.57 -10.34 4.91
C THR A 184 -1.79 -10.27 3.59
N LEU A 185 -2.19 -11.05 2.56
CA LEU A 185 -1.48 -11.13 1.30
C LEU A 185 -1.42 -9.76 0.59
N THR A 186 -2.57 -9.10 0.41
CA THR A 186 -2.68 -7.77 -0.20
C THR A 186 -1.89 -6.71 0.59
N ALA A 187 -1.94 -6.78 1.92
CA ALA A 187 -1.21 -5.88 2.80
C ALA A 187 0.32 -6.04 2.65
N GLY A 188 0.83 -7.27 2.67
CA GLY A 188 2.26 -7.53 2.48
C GLY A 188 2.77 -7.21 1.07
N GLU A 189 1.93 -7.33 0.04
CA GLU A 189 2.24 -6.80 -1.30
C GLU A 189 2.40 -5.27 -1.29
N LEU A 190 1.47 -4.53 -0.67
CA LEU A 190 1.56 -3.07 -0.52
C LEU A 190 2.80 -2.64 0.28
N VAL A 191 3.09 -3.31 1.40
CA VAL A 191 4.33 -3.07 2.16
C VAL A 191 5.57 -3.35 1.30
N SER A 192 5.55 -4.43 0.50
CA SER A 192 6.65 -4.77 -0.40
C SER A 192 6.88 -3.69 -1.47
N LEU A 193 5.80 -3.07 -1.98
CA LEU A 193 5.91 -1.91 -2.87
C LEU A 193 6.54 -0.72 -2.15
N ILE A 194 5.98 -0.31 -0.99
CA ILE A 194 6.44 0.85 -0.20
C ILE A 194 7.93 0.72 0.16
N GLN A 195 8.35 -0.47 0.61
CA GLN A 195 9.75 -0.73 0.98
C GLN A 195 10.71 -0.83 -0.22
N GLY A 196 10.21 -0.76 -1.46
CA GLY A 196 11.03 -0.87 -2.67
C GLY A 196 11.19 -2.29 -3.20
N LYS A 197 10.73 -3.31 -2.46
CA LYS A 197 10.96 -4.74 -2.74
C LYS A 197 10.11 -5.32 -3.87
N ARG A 198 9.04 -4.64 -4.28
CA ARG A 198 8.19 -5.00 -5.42
C ARG A 198 7.90 -3.77 -6.27
N GLY A 199 7.83 -3.92 -7.59
CA GLY A 199 7.69 -2.79 -8.52
C GLY A 199 6.27 -2.51 -9.02
N VAL A 200 5.35 -3.49 -8.94
CA VAL A 200 3.93 -3.37 -9.29
C VAL A 200 3.09 -4.18 -8.31
N VAL A 201 1.97 -3.62 -7.85
CA VAL A 201 0.95 -4.29 -7.00
C VAL A 201 -0.42 -4.02 -7.59
N ILE A 202 -1.34 -4.98 -7.44
CA ILE A 202 -2.74 -4.80 -7.79
C ILE A 202 -3.64 -5.04 -6.58
N VAL A 203 -4.57 -4.12 -6.32
CA VAL A 203 -5.52 -4.19 -5.19
C VAL A 203 -6.94 -4.15 -5.74
N GLN A 204 -7.76 -5.15 -5.44
CA GLN A 204 -9.18 -5.12 -5.82
C GLN A 204 -9.90 -4.07 -4.97
N LEU A 205 -10.17 -2.90 -5.54
CA LEU A 205 -10.89 -1.83 -4.87
C LEU A 205 -12.39 -2.12 -4.77
N TRP A 206 -12.97 -2.79 -5.76
CA TRP A 206 -14.36 -3.20 -5.75
C TRP A 206 -14.56 -4.45 -6.61
N ASN A 207 -15.27 -5.43 -6.07
CA ASN A 207 -15.62 -6.69 -6.70
C ASN A 207 -17.15 -6.74 -6.92
N GLY A 208 -17.60 -6.38 -8.14
CA GLY A 208 -19.01 -6.41 -8.51
C GLY A 208 -19.48 -7.70 -9.18
N PHE A 209 -18.54 -8.53 -9.66
CA PHE A 209 -18.83 -9.77 -10.40
C PHE A 209 -18.99 -11.01 -9.52
N ASP A 210 -18.39 -11.05 -8.33
CA ASP A 210 -18.56 -12.15 -7.37
C ASP A 210 -18.79 -11.63 -5.95
N ARG A 211 -20.07 -11.37 -5.65
CA ARG A 211 -20.52 -10.87 -4.34
C ARG A 211 -20.21 -11.82 -3.18
N SER A 212 -20.03 -13.13 -3.45
CA SER A 212 -19.82 -14.14 -2.40
C SER A 212 -18.42 -14.07 -1.79
N ARG A 213 -17.44 -13.56 -2.54
CA ARG A 213 -16.04 -13.42 -2.12
C ARG A 213 -15.74 -12.11 -1.38
N GLY A 214 -16.77 -11.35 -1.02
CA GLY A 214 -16.62 -10.07 -0.32
C GLY A 214 -15.83 -9.02 -1.11
N GLN A 215 -15.29 -8.05 -0.37
CA GLN A 215 -14.62 -6.87 -0.91
C GLN A 215 -13.19 -6.78 -0.34
N PRO A 216 -12.14 -7.20 -1.09
CA PRO A 216 -10.77 -7.31 -0.57
C PRO A 216 -10.11 -6.01 -0.13
N VAL A 217 -10.65 -4.85 -0.55
CA VAL A 217 -10.26 -3.55 0.01
C VAL A 217 -10.54 -3.46 1.53
N TYR A 218 -11.37 -4.35 2.08
CA TYR A 218 -11.68 -4.43 3.52
C TYR A 218 -10.83 -5.49 4.25
N ASP A 219 -9.89 -6.14 3.57
CA ASP A 219 -8.91 -7.03 4.20
C ASP A 219 -7.99 -6.23 5.14
N PRO A 220 -7.41 -6.83 6.19
CA PRO A 220 -6.63 -6.12 7.21
C PRO A 220 -5.54 -5.21 6.63
N TRP A 221 -5.51 -3.97 7.12
CA TRP A 221 -4.56 -2.90 6.78
C TRP A 221 -4.54 -2.42 5.32
N VAL A 222 -5.38 -2.98 4.42
CA VAL A 222 -5.31 -2.67 2.98
C VAL A 222 -5.57 -1.19 2.70
N ILE A 223 -6.53 -0.56 3.38
CA ILE A 223 -6.84 0.87 3.20
C ILE A 223 -5.67 1.75 3.66
N ASP A 224 -5.18 1.55 4.88
CA ASP A 224 -4.12 2.36 5.48
C ASP A 224 -2.83 2.25 4.67
N LEU A 225 -2.49 1.03 4.24
CA LEU A 225 -1.33 0.75 3.40
C LEU A 225 -1.49 1.25 1.97
N LEU A 226 -2.70 1.25 1.42
CA LEU A 226 -2.97 1.82 0.11
C LEU A 226 -2.81 3.34 0.14
N GLU A 227 -3.33 4.02 1.17
CA GLU A 227 -3.08 5.46 1.36
C GLU A 227 -1.61 5.77 1.64
N ALA A 228 -0.88 4.90 2.36
CA ALA A 228 0.56 5.04 2.56
C ALA A 228 1.34 4.86 1.23
N ALA A 229 0.94 3.89 0.40
CA ALA A 229 1.53 3.67 -0.92
C ALA A 229 1.29 4.86 -1.86
N LEU A 230 0.07 5.43 -1.89
CA LEU A 230 -0.24 6.63 -2.66
C LEU A 230 0.57 7.86 -2.23
N ARG A 231 0.95 7.95 -0.95
CA ARG A 231 1.82 9.00 -0.40
C ARG A 231 3.32 8.70 -0.52
N THR A 232 3.70 7.51 -0.99
CA THR A 232 5.12 7.11 -1.09
C THR A 232 5.78 7.75 -2.32
N PRO A 233 6.87 8.52 -2.16
CA PRO A 233 7.55 9.16 -3.28
C PRO A 233 8.03 8.14 -4.34
N GLY A 234 7.69 8.40 -5.60
CA GLY A 234 8.00 7.50 -6.71
C GLY A 234 7.02 6.36 -6.91
N VAL A 235 5.94 6.24 -6.12
CA VAL A 235 4.79 5.38 -6.47
C VAL A 235 3.81 6.17 -7.33
N ARG A 236 3.26 5.51 -8.34
CA ARG A 236 2.15 5.97 -9.18
C ARG A 236 1.02 4.96 -9.09
N ALA A 237 -0.20 5.40 -9.41
CA ALA A 237 -1.37 4.56 -9.40
C ALA A 237 -2.28 4.84 -10.60
N MET A 238 -2.94 3.80 -11.12
CA MET A 238 -3.94 3.90 -12.18
C MET A 238 -5.13 2.97 -11.91
N PRO A 239 -6.36 3.37 -12.26
CA PRO A 239 -7.52 2.49 -12.21
C PRO A 239 -7.47 1.48 -13.36
N SER A 240 -7.73 0.22 -13.04
CA SER A 240 -8.01 -0.88 -13.96
C SER A 240 -9.48 -1.27 -13.82
N VAL A 241 -10.30 -0.83 -14.77
CA VAL A 241 -11.76 -1.05 -14.75
C VAL A 241 -12.09 -2.31 -15.53
N ALA A 242 -12.89 -3.21 -14.93
CA ALA A 242 -13.33 -4.43 -15.60
C ALA A 242 -14.24 -4.10 -16.79
N PRO A 243 -14.18 -4.85 -17.91
CA PRO A 243 -15.16 -4.73 -18.98
C PRO A 243 -16.59 -4.81 -18.46
N GLY A 244 -17.46 -3.91 -18.92
CA GLY A 244 -18.84 -3.78 -18.40
C GLY A 244 -18.96 -3.05 -17.07
N GLY A 245 -17.87 -2.57 -16.47
CA GLY A 245 -17.92 -1.78 -15.24
C GLY A 245 -18.32 -2.59 -14.01
N VAL A 246 -17.99 -3.89 -13.96
CA VAL A 246 -18.34 -4.82 -12.86
C VAL A 246 -17.20 -5.06 -11.85
N GLY A 247 -16.13 -4.28 -11.92
CA GLY A 247 -15.00 -4.37 -11.00
C GLY A 247 -14.03 -3.22 -11.19
N LEU A 248 -13.36 -2.84 -10.10
CA LEU A 248 -12.33 -1.81 -10.07
C LEU A 248 -11.12 -2.34 -9.31
N THR A 249 -9.94 -2.24 -9.94
CA THR A 249 -8.64 -2.59 -9.35
C THR A 249 -7.71 -1.39 -9.39
N ALA A 250 -7.00 -1.09 -8.31
CA ALA A 250 -5.87 -0.18 -8.32
C ALA A 250 -4.65 -0.91 -8.85
N VAL A 251 -3.97 -0.36 -9.85
CA VAL A 251 -2.64 -0.79 -10.26
C VAL A 251 -1.65 0.24 -9.73
N LEU A 252 -0.86 -0.12 -8.72
CA LEU A 252 0.19 0.72 -8.15
C LEU A 252 1.54 0.26 -8.68
N PHE A 253 2.40 1.20 -9.06
CA PHE A 253 3.69 0.88 -9.67
C PHE A 253 4.74 1.95 -9.39
N ALA A 254 6.01 1.54 -9.38
CA ALA A 254 7.14 2.47 -9.27
C ALA A 254 7.28 3.33 -10.54
N ASP A 255 7.64 4.60 -10.38
CA ASP A 255 7.85 5.57 -11.46
C ASP A 255 9.16 5.35 -12.26
N LYS A 256 9.83 4.23 -12.00
CA LYS A 256 11.06 3.79 -12.66
C LYS A 256 10.74 2.77 -13.75
N GLU A 257 11.57 2.74 -14.78
CA GLU A 257 11.51 1.67 -15.78
C GLU A 257 11.97 0.33 -15.17
N PRO A 258 11.32 -0.80 -15.52
CA PRO A 258 10.29 -0.94 -16.55
C PRO A 258 8.85 -0.72 -16.04
N TRP A 259 8.63 -0.58 -14.73
CA TRP A 259 7.30 -0.56 -14.12
C TRP A 259 6.45 0.64 -14.53
N ASN A 260 7.07 1.77 -14.80
CA ASN A 260 6.41 2.96 -15.34
C ASN A 260 5.82 2.74 -16.76
N ALA A 261 6.32 1.77 -17.53
CA ALA A 261 5.70 1.32 -18.79
C ALA A 261 4.73 0.14 -18.58
N TRP A 262 5.10 -0.81 -17.70
CA TRP A 262 4.32 -2.04 -17.48
C TRP A 262 3.03 -1.82 -16.67
N GLY A 263 3.03 -0.95 -15.66
CA GLY A 263 1.88 -0.64 -14.82
C GLY A 263 0.69 -0.07 -15.61
N PRO A 264 0.89 0.99 -16.43
CA PRO A 264 -0.16 1.50 -17.32
C PRO A 264 -0.66 0.45 -18.32
N HIS A 265 0.23 -0.40 -18.84
CA HIS A 265 -0.16 -1.49 -19.73
C HIS A 265 -1.06 -2.52 -19.02
N LEU A 266 -0.71 -2.93 -17.80
CA LEU A 266 -1.51 -3.84 -16.97
C LEU A 266 -2.91 -3.27 -16.67
N ALA A 267 -3.01 -1.97 -16.41
CA ALA A 267 -4.29 -1.29 -16.23
C ALA A 267 -5.12 -1.21 -17.54
N SER A 268 -4.45 -1.05 -18.68
CA SER A 268 -5.13 -0.75 -19.97
C SER A 268 -6.07 -1.85 -20.48
N PHE A 269 -5.85 -3.11 -20.09
CA PHE A 269 -6.71 -4.25 -20.48
C PHE A 269 -7.70 -4.68 -19.39
N GLY A 270 -7.86 -3.89 -18.32
CA GLY A 270 -8.88 -4.14 -17.29
C GLY A 270 -8.57 -5.32 -16.36
N CYS A 271 -7.28 -5.64 -16.14
CA CYS A 271 -6.84 -6.65 -15.18
C CYS A 271 -7.49 -6.47 -13.80
N GLN A 272 -8.07 -7.53 -13.24
CA GLN A 272 -8.69 -7.52 -11.91
C GLN A 272 -7.92 -8.43 -10.96
N ALA A 273 -7.64 -7.99 -9.73
CA ALA A 273 -6.91 -8.81 -8.76
C ALA A 273 -7.71 -10.04 -8.30
N ASN A 274 -9.05 -9.95 -8.26
CA ASN A 274 -9.93 -11.08 -7.90
C ASN A 274 -10.28 -12.04 -9.04
N ALA A 275 -9.95 -11.73 -10.30
CA ALA A 275 -10.33 -12.56 -11.46
C ALA A 275 -9.11 -13.16 -12.17
N VAL A 276 -9.09 -14.49 -12.27
CA VAL A 276 -8.02 -15.20 -13.01
C VAL A 276 -8.19 -15.00 -14.51
N ALA A 277 -7.14 -14.53 -15.18
CA ALA A 277 -7.16 -14.33 -16.63
C ALA A 277 -7.36 -15.65 -17.40
N GLY A 278 -8.23 -15.66 -18.42
CA GLY A 278 -8.59 -16.87 -19.16
C GLY A 278 -7.41 -17.55 -19.88
N SER A 279 -6.62 -16.80 -20.67
CA SER A 279 -5.53 -17.36 -21.49
C SER A 279 -4.21 -17.54 -20.73
N ALA A 280 -3.39 -18.52 -21.12
CA ALA A 280 -2.02 -18.65 -20.62
C ALA A 280 -1.17 -17.40 -20.89
N TYR A 281 -1.34 -16.76 -22.05
CA TYR A 281 -0.63 -15.52 -22.40
C TYR A 281 -0.83 -14.44 -21.32
N TYR A 282 -2.08 -14.14 -20.95
CA TYR A 282 -2.34 -13.13 -19.92
C TYR A 282 -1.90 -13.57 -18.53
N LYS A 283 -2.04 -14.85 -18.16
CA LYS A 283 -1.52 -15.35 -16.88
C LYS A 283 0.01 -15.15 -16.77
N VAL A 284 0.77 -15.42 -17.84
CA VAL A 284 2.23 -15.20 -17.87
C VAL A 284 2.59 -13.72 -17.91
N LEU A 285 1.92 -12.92 -18.74
CA LEU A 285 2.14 -11.47 -18.84
C LEU A 285 1.91 -10.76 -17.51
N ILE A 286 0.76 -11.00 -16.86
CA ILE A 286 0.44 -10.43 -15.56
C ILE A 286 1.48 -10.85 -14.52
N GLY A 287 1.82 -12.14 -14.46
CA GLY A 287 2.80 -12.64 -13.50
C GLY A 287 4.18 -11.99 -13.64
N LYS A 288 4.68 -11.83 -14.88
CA LYS A 288 5.97 -11.17 -15.14
C LYS A 288 5.94 -9.68 -14.84
N ILE A 289 4.83 -8.97 -15.12
CA ILE A 289 4.67 -7.55 -14.75
C ILE A 289 4.68 -7.35 -13.23
N LEU A 290 3.96 -8.22 -12.51
CA LEU A 290 3.92 -8.23 -11.03
C LEU A 290 5.26 -8.64 -10.39
N GLY A 291 6.18 -9.21 -11.18
CA GLY A 291 7.51 -9.60 -10.72
C GLY A 291 7.56 -10.95 -9.99
N TYR A 292 6.56 -11.82 -10.19
CA TYR A 292 6.61 -13.20 -9.69
C TYR A 292 7.75 -13.98 -10.36
N ASN A 293 8.26 -15.01 -9.66
CA ASN A 293 9.29 -15.89 -10.21
C ASN A 293 8.74 -16.71 -11.37
N ASP A 294 9.50 -16.79 -12.47
CA ASP A 294 9.11 -17.50 -13.69
C ASP A 294 8.68 -18.96 -13.44
N GLU A 295 9.37 -19.68 -12.55
CA GLU A 295 9.01 -21.05 -12.15
C GLU A 295 7.61 -21.13 -11.52
N ASN A 296 7.26 -20.15 -10.68
CA ASN A 296 5.97 -20.07 -9.99
C ASN A 296 4.86 -19.73 -10.98
N ILE A 297 5.10 -18.77 -11.86
CA ILE A 297 4.19 -18.41 -12.96
C ILE A 297 3.92 -19.65 -13.82
N TYR A 298 4.97 -20.29 -14.35
CA TYR A 298 4.81 -21.40 -15.29
C TYR A 298 4.19 -22.63 -14.63
N GLY A 299 4.53 -22.91 -13.38
CA GLY A 299 3.92 -23.98 -12.61
C GLY A 299 2.42 -23.76 -12.38
N TYR A 300 2.03 -22.55 -11.98
CA TYR A 300 0.62 -22.16 -11.85
C TYR A 300 -0.15 -22.27 -13.17
N VAL A 301 0.39 -21.76 -14.28
CA VAL A 301 -0.31 -21.83 -15.58
C VAL A 301 -0.48 -23.28 -16.06
N ARG A 302 0.47 -24.18 -15.73
CA ARG A 302 0.33 -25.61 -16.01
C ARG A 302 -0.72 -26.29 -15.12
N SER A 303 -0.74 -26.01 -13.81
CA SER A 303 -1.67 -26.68 -12.89
C SER A 303 -3.15 -26.35 -13.17
N VAL A 304 -3.42 -25.14 -13.68
CA VAL A 304 -4.77 -24.71 -14.10
C VAL A 304 -5.10 -25.06 -15.56
N GLY A 305 -4.35 -25.98 -16.19
CA GLY A 305 -4.64 -26.51 -17.53
C GLY A 305 -4.47 -25.51 -18.68
N GLY A 306 -3.71 -24.43 -18.50
CA GLY A 306 -3.75 -23.25 -19.38
C GLY A 306 -3.15 -23.39 -20.79
N GLY A 307 -2.54 -24.53 -21.16
CA GLY A 307 -1.90 -24.71 -22.47
C GLY A 307 -0.62 -23.87 -22.64
N LEU A 308 0.22 -23.80 -21.60
CA LEU A 308 1.49 -23.06 -21.63
C LEU A 308 2.49 -23.68 -22.62
N THR A 309 2.92 -22.92 -23.63
CA THR A 309 3.95 -23.34 -24.60
C THR A 309 5.16 -22.38 -24.60
N PRO A 310 6.34 -22.82 -25.09
CA PRO A 310 7.51 -21.94 -25.24
C PRO A 310 7.24 -20.73 -26.16
N ALA A 311 6.35 -20.88 -27.15
CA ALA A 311 5.95 -19.78 -28.02
C ALA A 311 5.17 -18.69 -27.27
N VAL A 312 4.26 -19.08 -26.35
CA VAL A 312 3.54 -18.12 -25.49
C VAL A 312 4.49 -17.36 -24.59
N ILE A 313 5.48 -18.04 -23.98
CA ILE A 313 6.50 -17.40 -23.13
C ILE A 313 7.32 -16.40 -23.95
N SER A 314 7.84 -16.84 -25.11
CA SER A 314 8.66 -16.00 -26.00
C SER A 314 7.90 -14.77 -26.50
N GLN A 315 6.59 -14.90 -26.77
CA GLN A 315 5.73 -13.79 -27.18
C GLN A 315 5.57 -12.77 -26.04
N VAL A 316 5.31 -13.22 -24.80
CA VAL A 316 5.24 -12.32 -23.64
C VAL A 316 6.56 -11.57 -23.42
N ASP A 317 7.70 -12.27 -23.45
CA ASP A 317 9.01 -11.63 -23.27
C ASP A 317 9.31 -10.62 -24.39
N ALA A 318 8.91 -10.92 -25.63
CA ALA A 318 9.02 -9.98 -26.75
C ALA A 318 8.14 -8.75 -26.58
N ASP A 319 6.90 -8.89 -26.10
CA ASP A 319 5.98 -7.78 -25.90
C ASP A 319 6.35 -6.91 -24.69
N LEU A 320 6.79 -7.51 -23.57
CA LEU A 320 7.37 -6.77 -22.44
C LEU A 320 8.60 -5.95 -22.84
N LYS A 321 9.44 -6.50 -23.73
CA LYS A 321 10.63 -5.81 -24.28
C LYS A 321 10.28 -4.68 -25.27
N LYS A 322 9.10 -4.72 -25.91
CA LYS A 322 8.57 -3.60 -26.70
C LYS A 322 8.09 -2.46 -25.80
N LEU A 323 7.48 -2.78 -24.65
CA LEU A 323 7.05 -1.78 -23.67
C LEU A 323 8.23 -1.10 -22.99
N SER A 324 9.22 -1.88 -22.51
CA SER A 324 10.46 -1.34 -21.94
C SER A 324 11.64 -2.28 -22.16
N LYS A 325 12.78 -1.71 -22.59
CA LYS A 325 14.03 -2.46 -22.76
C LYS A 325 14.81 -2.60 -21.44
N THR A 326 14.39 -1.90 -20.39
CA THR A 326 15.04 -1.87 -19.08
C THR A 326 14.69 -3.14 -18.30
N LYS A 327 15.68 -3.77 -17.66
CA LYS A 327 15.43 -4.90 -16.75
C LYS A 327 14.92 -4.38 -15.39
N PRO A 328 13.96 -5.05 -14.74
CA PRO A 328 13.53 -4.67 -13.39
C PRO A 328 14.69 -4.78 -12.41
N LYS A 329 14.87 -3.76 -11.55
CA LYS A 329 15.99 -3.67 -10.61
C LYS A 329 15.51 -3.30 -9.20
N LEU A 330 15.38 -4.30 -8.34
CA LEU A 330 14.94 -4.12 -6.97
C LEU A 330 16.15 -3.91 -6.02
N PRO A 331 15.98 -3.16 -4.92
CA PRO A 331 14.80 -2.37 -4.60
C PRO A 331 14.74 -1.07 -5.42
N TRP A 332 13.55 -0.72 -5.91
CA TRP A 332 13.36 0.36 -6.90
C TRP A 332 13.63 1.77 -6.36
N ASN A 333 13.59 1.94 -5.04
CA ASN A 333 13.73 3.22 -4.34
C ASN A 333 15.18 3.59 -3.97
N ARG A 334 16.18 2.73 -4.23
CA ARG A 334 17.59 2.97 -3.81
C ARG A 334 18.42 3.85 -4.76
N GLU A 335 17.91 4.22 -5.94
CA GLU A 335 18.68 5.03 -6.90
C GLU A 335 18.52 6.54 -6.67
N GLY A 336 19.43 7.08 -5.85
CA GLY A 336 19.57 8.52 -5.60
C GLY A 336 20.69 8.91 -4.61
N SER A 337 21.15 7.98 -3.78
CA SER A 337 22.15 8.24 -2.72
C SER A 337 23.62 8.19 -3.17
N ARG A 338 23.90 7.80 -4.43
CA ARG A 338 25.27 7.84 -4.98
C ARG A 338 25.66 9.24 -5.45
N GLY A 339 26.08 10.06 -4.49
CA GLY A 339 26.94 11.21 -4.72
C GLY A 339 26.21 12.49 -5.15
N LYS A 340 25.78 13.27 -4.14
CA LYS A 340 26.15 14.69 -4.15
C LYS A 340 27.68 14.73 -4.13
N LYS A 341 28.28 14.68 -5.34
CA LYS A 341 29.67 15.08 -5.53
C LYS A 341 29.71 16.52 -5.06
N ALA A 342 30.37 16.78 -3.93
CA ALA A 342 30.66 18.15 -3.54
C ALA A 342 31.31 18.80 -4.77
N MET A 343 30.78 19.95 -5.21
CA MET A 343 31.44 20.73 -6.24
C MET A 343 32.74 21.23 -5.61
N GLY A 344 33.80 20.42 -5.78
CA GLY A 344 35.15 20.84 -5.48
C GLY A 344 35.43 22.11 -6.26
N ASN A 345 36.05 23.08 -5.60
CA ASN A 345 36.45 24.33 -6.20
C ASN A 345 37.25 24.07 -7.47
N SER A 346 36.68 24.38 -8.63
CA SER A 346 37.41 24.47 -9.89
C SER A 346 38.28 25.73 -9.87
N ALA A 347 39.43 25.64 -9.21
CA ALA A 347 40.49 26.64 -9.30
C ALA A 347 41.49 26.23 -10.38
N ALA A 348 41.44 26.90 -11.54
CA ALA A 348 42.47 26.88 -12.58
C ALA A 348 42.24 28.06 -13.54
N ALA A 349 43.24 28.80 -14.03
CA ALA A 349 44.65 28.88 -13.61
C ALA A 349 45.32 30.13 -14.26
N ALA A 350 46.32 30.71 -13.57
CA ALA A 350 47.47 31.43 -14.14
C ALA A 350 48.52 31.54 -13.01
N ALA A 351 49.55 30.67 -12.99
CA ALA A 351 50.94 30.99 -13.39
C ALA A 351 51.57 32.14 -12.55
N GLY A 352 52.67 32.01 -11.81
CA GLY A 352 53.65 30.92 -11.58
C GLY A 352 54.82 31.47 -10.72
N SER A 353 55.91 30.77 -10.35
CA SER A 353 56.32 29.36 -10.48
C SER A 353 57.54 29.09 -9.56
N SER A 354 57.83 27.82 -9.25
CA SER A 354 59.11 27.27 -8.74
C SER A 354 59.70 27.75 -7.41
N ALA A 355 59.87 26.81 -6.47
CA ALA A 355 60.83 26.93 -5.38
C ALA A 355 62.21 26.36 -5.80
N VAL A 356 63.28 27.15 -5.69
CA VAL A 356 64.67 26.66 -5.60
C VAL A 356 65.41 27.45 -4.52
N VAL A 357 65.99 26.72 -3.57
CA VAL A 357 66.80 27.29 -2.48
C VAL A 357 68.24 27.50 -2.97
N LYS A 358 68.77 28.72 -2.78
CA LYS A 358 70.22 28.97 -2.61
C LYS A 358 70.47 30.37 -2.00
N SER A 359 71.14 30.41 -0.86
CA SER A 359 71.76 31.60 -0.26
C SER A 359 73.15 31.85 -0.92
N PRO A 360 73.97 32.85 -0.49
CA PRO A 360 73.69 34.08 0.26
C PRO A 360 74.31 35.37 -0.35
N GLY A 361 73.80 36.55 0.07
CA GLY A 361 74.59 37.78 0.22
C GLY A 361 74.78 38.72 -0.99
N GLY A 362 74.94 40.02 -0.71
CA GLY A 362 75.49 41.02 -1.65
C GLY A 362 74.69 42.32 -1.85
N GLN A 363 75.15 43.41 -1.22
CA GLN A 363 75.06 44.85 -1.59
C GLN A 363 73.75 45.45 -2.19
N ARG A 364 73.08 46.44 -1.56
CA ARG A 364 73.39 47.89 -1.31
C ARG A 364 73.03 48.87 -2.47
N ARG A 365 72.32 49.96 -2.09
CA ARG A 365 71.87 51.16 -2.88
C ARG A 365 70.67 50.92 -3.82
N GLY A 366 69.73 51.85 -4.01
CA GLY A 366 69.49 53.16 -3.37
C GLY A 366 68.45 54.02 -4.14
N GLY A 367 67.83 55.03 -3.48
CA GLY A 367 66.77 55.91 -4.05
C GLY A 367 65.36 55.28 -4.01
N GLY A 368 64.25 55.96 -3.68
CA GLY A 368 63.92 57.39 -3.70
C GLY A 368 63.02 57.71 -4.91
N GLY A 369 61.84 58.34 -4.82
CA GLY A 369 61.04 58.81 -3.66
C GLY A 369 59.78 59.56 -4.13
N GLY A 370 58.84 59.85 -3.22
CA GLY A 370 57.65 60.69 -3.45
C GLY A 370 56.49 60.03 -4.25
N GLY A 371 55.22 60.39 -4.03
CA GLY A 371 54.62 61.28 -3.02
C GLY A 371 53.23 61.77 -3.44
N ASN A 372 52.31 61.94 -2.47
CA ASN A 372 50.98 62.59 -2.55
C ASN A 372 49.95 61.92 -3.51
N GLY A 373 48.66 61.76 -3.21
CA GLY A 373 47.80 62.35 -2.18
C GLY A 373 47.27 63.76 -2.56
N PRO A 374 46.21 64.30 -1.92
CA PRO A 374 45.03 63.64 -1.33
C PRO A 374 43.71 64.35 -1.71
N ARG A 375 42.55 63.74 -1.40
CA ARG A 375 41.42 64.32 -0.62
C ARG A 375 40.18 63.45 -0.68
#